data_AF-A0A2J8MV83-F1
#
_entry.id   AF-A0A2J8MV83-F1
#
_cell.length_a   1.000
_cell.length_b   1.000
_cell.length_c   1.000
_cell.angle_alpha   90.00
_cell.angle_beta   90.00
_cell.angle_gamma   90.00
#
_symmetry.space_group_name_H-M   'P 1'
#
loop_
_entity.id
_entity.type
_entity.pdbx_description
1 polymer ?
#
loop_
_entity_poly.entity_id
_entity_poly.type
_entity_poly.pdbx_seq_one_letter_code
_entity_poly.pdbx_strand_id
1 'polypeptide(L)'
;MSSTVSYWILNSTRNSIATLQGGRRLYSRYVSNRNKLKWRLFSRVPPTLNSSPCGGFTLCKAYRHTSTEEDDFHLQLSPEQINEVLRAGESTHKILDLESRVPNSVLRFESNQLAANSPVEDRRGVASCLQTNGLMFGIFDGHGGHACAQAVSERLFYYVAVSLMSHQTLEHMEGAMESMKPLLPILHWLKHPGDSIYKDVTSVHLDHLRVYWQELLDLHMEMGLSIEEALMYSFQRLDSDI
;
A
#
# COMPACT_ATOMS: atom_id res chain seq x y z
N MET A 1 -35.31 -0.44 -48.15
CA MET A 1 -34.23 -1.39 -48.43
C MET A 1 -33.13 -1.12 -47.40
N SER A 2 -33.13 -1.88 -46.30
CA SER A 2 -32.20 -1.69 -45.19
C SER A 2 -31.03 -2.66 -45.35
N SER A 3 -29.83 -2.13 -45.53
CA SER A 3 -28.60 -2.92 -45.63
C SER A 3 -27.99 -3.14 -44.24
N THR A 4 -28.12 -4.36 -43.74
CA THR A 4 -27.32 -4.91 -42.66
C THR A 4 -25.91 -5.18 -43.16
N VAL A 5 -24.90 -4.54 -42.56
CA VAL A 5 -23.49 -4.85 -42.80
C VAL A 5 -22.94 -5.52 -41.55
N SER A 6 -22.81 -6.83 -41.62
CA SER A 6 -22.09 -7.68 -40.67
C SER A 6 -20.59 -7.65 -41.00
N TYR A 7 -19.77 -7.12 -40.08
CA TYR A 7 -18.31 -7.23 -40.17
C TYR A 7 -17.81 -8.42 -39.35
N TRP A 8 -17.12 -9.31 -40.04
CA TRP A 8 -16.44 -10.48 -39.50
C TRP A 8 -15.11 -10.07 -38.87
N ILE A 9 -14.90 -10.47 -37.61
CA ILE A 9 -13.63 -10.38 -36.91
C ILE A 9 -12.75 -11.54 -37.40
N LEU A 10 -11.66 -11.22 -38.11
CA LEU A 10 -10.59 -12.16 -38.39
C LEU A 10 -9.39 -11.80 -37.51
N ASN A 11 -9.21 -12.58 -36.45
CA ASN A 11 -7.95 -12.66 -35.70
C ASN A 11 -6.87 -13.24 -36.63
N SER A 12 -5.80 -12.49 -36.87
CA SER A 12 -4.58 -13.01 -37.48
C SER A 12 -3.39 -12.56 -36.64
N THR A 13 -2.93 -13.48 -35.80
CA THR A 13 -1.64 -13.43 -35.14
C THR A 13 -0.56 -13.69 -36.18
N ARG A 14 0.36 -12.73 -36.37
CA ARG A 14 1.57 -12.99 -37.13
C ARG A 14 2.79 -12.40 -36.43
N ASN A 15 3.54 -13.30 -35.81
CA ASN A 15 4.86 -13.09 -35.28
C ASN A 15 5.80 -12.56 -36.37
N SER A 16 6.51 -11.48 -36.06
CA SER A 16 7.63 -10.97 -36.85
C SER A 16 8.73 -10.56 -35.87
N ILE A 17 9.68 -11.47 -35.65
CA ILE A 17 10.91 -11.24 -34.91
C ILE A 17 11.85 -10.46 -35.82
N ALA A 18 12.12 -9.20 -35.48
CA ALA A 18 13.24 -8.44 -36.03
C ALA A 18 14.31 -8.32 -34.96
N THR A 19 15.42 -9.03 -35.15
CA THR A 19 16.63 -8.94 -34.33
C THR A 19 17.39 -7.65 -34.65
N LEU A 20 17.53 -6.76 -33.67
CA LEU A 20 18.58 -5.75 -33.66
C LEU A 20 19.44 -5.96 -32.40
N GLN A 21 20.69 -6.32 -32.64
CA GLN A 21 21.75 -6.43 -31.64
C GLN A 21 22.09 -5.04 -31.10
N GLY A 22 21.91 -4.86 -29.79
CA GLY A 22 22.48 -3.75 -29.04
C GLY A 22 22.80 -4.26 -27.64
N GLY A 23 24.09 -4.34 -27.32
CA GLY A 23 24.57 -4.99 -26.09
C GLY A 23 23.98 -4.38 -24.83
N ARG A 24 23.25 -5.18 -24.05
CA ARG A 24 22.88 -4.87 -22.67
C ARG A 24 23.32 -6.01 -21.76
N ARG A 25 24.03 -5.62 -20.70
CA ARG A 25 24.51 -6.48 -19.61
C ARG A 25 23.32 -7.14 -18.92
N LEU A 26 23.24 -8.47 -19.01
CA LEU A 26 22.21 -9.27 -18.37
C LEU A 26 22.66 -9.60 -16.94
N TYR A 27 21.94 -9.10 -15.93
CA TYR A 27 21.91 -9.75 -14.62
C TYR A 27 20.71 -10.70 -14.60
N SER A 28 20.97 -12.00 -14.74
CA SER A 28 19.99 -13.06 -14.50
C SER A 28 20.04 -13.46 -13.03
N ARG A 29 18.91 -13.41 -12.32
CA ARG A 29 18.76 -14.00 -10.99
C ARG A 29 17.73 -15.12 -11.07
N TYR A 30 18.21 -16.36 -10.96
CA TYR A 30 17.39 -17.56 -10.80
C TYR A 30 16.60 -17.48 -9.49
N VAL A 31 15.27 -17.56 -9.57
CA VAL A 31 14.41 -17.75 -8.40
C VAL A 31 14.03 -19.23 -8.34
N SER A 32 14.60 -19.95 -7.37
CA SER A 32 14.22 -21.32 -7.05
C SER A 32 12.89 -21.31 -6.30
N ASN A 33 11.79 -21.60 -7.00
CA ASN A 33 10.46 -21.74 -6.41
C ASN A 33 10.33 -23.12 -5.74
N ARG A 34 10.30 -23.14 -4.40
CA ARG A 34 9.95 -24.33 -3.63
C ARG A 34 9.25 -23.91 -2.35
N ASN A 35 7.93 -24.08 -2.31
CA ASN A 35 7.19 -24.56 -1.14
C ASN A 35 5.76 -24.95 -1.53
N LYS A 36 5.52 -26.27 -1.65
CA LYS A 36 4.19 -26.86 -1.66
C LYS A 36 3.76 -27.06 -0.20
N LEU A 37 2.73 -26.37 0.26
CA LEU A 37 2.05 -26.70 1.51
C LEU A 37 0.69 -27.35 1.20
N LYS A 38 0.61 -28.63 1.54
CA LYS A 38 -0.60 -29.46 1.48
C LYS A 38 -1.46 -29.15 2.71
N TRP A 39 -2.70 -28.72 2.48
CA TRP A 39 -3.74 -28.72 3.51
C TRP A 39 -4.04 -30.16 3.96
N ARG A 40 -3.90 -30.45 5.25
CA ARG A 40 -4.42 -31.67 5.87
C ARG A 40 -5.61 -31.31 6.75
N LEU A 41 -6.78 -31.84 6.36
CA LEU A 41 -7.96 -31.97 7.20
C LEU A 41 -7.59 -32.82 8.43
N PHE A 42 -7.92 -32.35 9.63
CA PHE A 42 -7.97 -33.21 10.81
C PHE A 42 -9.40 -33.68 11.05
N SER A 43 -9.52 -35.01 11.12
CA SER A 43 -10.73 -35.79 11.34
C SER A 43 -11.07 -35.93 12.82
N ARG A 44 -12.32 -35.60 13.14
CA ARG A 44 -13.29 -36.31 14.01
C ARG A 44 -12.71 -37.35 15.00
N VAL A 45 -12.78 -37.05 16.30
CA VAL A 45 -12.59 -37.99 17.42
C VAL A 45 -13.93 -38.70 17.72
N PRO A 46 -13.97 -40.02 17.98
CA PRO A 46 -15.16 -40.72 18.45
C PRO A 46 -15.22 -40.81 19.99
N PRO A 47 -16.42 -40.91 20.60
CA PRO A 47 -16.57 -41.07 22.05
C PRO A 47 -16.51 -42.56 22.44
N THR A 48 -15.84 -42.87 23.54
CA THR A 48 -15.87 -44.18 24.20
C THR A 48 -17.07 -44.29 25.12
N LEU A 49 -17.89 -45.32 24.88
CA LEU A 49 -19.01 -45.79 25.68
C LEU A 49 -18.48 -46.72 26.78
N ASN A 50 -18.96 -46.59 28.03
CA ASN A 50 -18.99 -47.68 29.00
C ASN A 50 -20.32 -47.62 29.79
N SER A 51 -21.04 -48.75 29.76
CA SER A 51 -22.28 -49.16 30.44
C SER A 51 -21.99 -49.58 31.90
N SER A 52 -22.86 -49.69 32.91
CA SER A 52 -24.32 -49.58 33.22
C SER A 52 -24.46 -49.72 34.77
N PRO A 53 -25.61 -50.07 35.40
CA PRO A 53 -26.97 -49.48 35.42
C PRO A 53 -27.48 -49.20 36.87
N CYS A 54 -28.53 -48.38 37.02
CA CYS A 54 -29.74 -48.64 37.84
C CYS A 54 -30.43 -47.34 38.29
N GLY A 55 -31.73 -47.24 38.00
CA GLY A 55 -32.69 -46.52 38.85
C GLY A 55 -33.40 -45.33 38.20
N GLY A 56 -34.70 -45.48 37.95
CA GLY A 56 -35.65 -44.36 37.89
C GLY A 56 -36.05 -43.90 36.50
N PHE A 57 -37.16 -44.45 35.99
CA PHE A 57 -37.92 -43.82 34.92
C PHE A 57 -38.60 -42.55 35.45
N THR A 58 -38.12 -41.39 35.02
CA THR A 58 -38.91 -40.14 35.08
C THR A 58 -38.84 -39.47 33.72
N LEU A 59 -39.98 -39.45 33.04
CA LEU A 59 -40.20 -38.75 31.79
C LEU A 59 -40.15 -37.23 32.05
N CYS A 60 -38.96 -36.64 32.02
CA CYS A 60 -38.82 -35.19 32.03
C CYS A 60 -39.07 -34.64 30.63
N LYS A 61 -40.28 -34.07 30.48
CA LYS A 61 -40.73 -33.19 29.40
C LYS A 61 -39.56 -32.34 28.87
N ALA A 62 -39.29 -32.42 27.57
CA ALA A 62 -38.36 -31.53 26.89
C ALA A 62 -38.87 -30.08 27.00
N TYR A 63 -38.33 -29.33 27.95
CA TYR A 63 -38.54 -27.89 28.02
C TYR A 63 -37.61 -27.25 27.00
N ARG A 64 -38.13 -26.96 25.81
CA ARG A 64 -37.47 -26.02 24.89
C ARG A 64 -37.57 -24.65 25.53
N HIS A 65 -36.57 -24.28 26.33
CA HIS A 65 -36.33 -22.88 26.62
C HIS A 65 -35.83 -22.24 25.32
N THR A 66 -36.75 -21.68 24.55
CA THR A 66 -36.45 -20.55 23.68
C THR A 66 -36.35 -19.33 24.61
N SER A 67 -35.21 -19.16 25.26
CA SER A 67 -34.88 -17.91 25.95
C SER A 67 -34.46 -16.91 24.88
N THR A 68 -35.45 -16.28 24.26
CA THR A 68 -35.40 -14.85 23.95
C THR A 68 -35.33 -14.12 25.29
N GLU A 69 -34.15 -14.12 25.90
CA GLU A 69 -33.74 -13.01 26.74
C GLU A 69 -32.80 -12.22 25.85
N GLU A 70 -33.29 -11.05 25.43
CA GLU A 70 -32.46 -9.99 24.93
C GLU A 70 -31.54 -9.60 26.09
N ASP A 71 -30.45 -10.35 26.27
CA ASP A 71 -29.22 -9.79 26.80
C ASP A 71 -28.87 -8.70 25.79
N ASP A 72 -29.43 -7.52 26.04
CA ASP A 72 -29.07 -6.25 25.45
C ASP A 72 -27.64 -6.02 25.92
N PHE A 73 -26.70 -6.73 25.27
CA PHE A 73 -25.29 -6.60 25.53
C PHE A 73 -25.02 -5.11 25.45
N HIS A 74 -24.56 -4.53 26.56
CA HIS A 74 -24.10 -3.16 26.65
C HIS A 74 -22.86 -3.02 25.72
N LEU A 75 -23.10 -2.99 24.41
CA LEU A 75 -22.15 -2.73 23.34
C LEU A 75 -21.82 -1.23 23.26
N GLN A 76 -22.46 -0.43 24.12
CA GLN A 76 -22.26 0.99 24.20
C GLN A 76 -21.05 1.28 25.10
N LEU A 77 -19.94 1.66 24.45
CA LEU A 77 -18.74 2.17 25.11
C LEU A 77 -19.08 3.36 26.01
N SER A 78 -18.41 3.48 27.15
CA SER A 78 -18.51 4.69 27.98
C SER A 78 -17.96 5.91 27.24
N PRO A 79 -18.38 7.14 27.58
CA PRO A 79 -17.83 8.36 26.98
C PRO A 79 -16.30 8.44 27.08
N GLU A 80 -15.71 7.93 28.18
CA GLU A 80 -14.26 7.85 28.37
C GLU A 80 -13.64 6.87 27.38
N GLN A 81 -14.21 5.67 27.23
CA GLN A 81 -13.73 4.67 26.27
C GLN A 81 -13.84 5.16 24.83
N ILE A 82 -14.93 5.86 24.49
CA ILE A 82 -15.09 6.49 23.17
C ILE A 82 -13.98 7.50 22.93
N ASN A 83 -13.70 8.37 23.90
CA ASN A 83 -12.63 9.35 23.79
C ASN A 83 -11.25 8.69 23.67
N GLU A 84 -10.97 7.63 24.41
CA GLU A 84 -9.71 6.89 24.30
C GLU A 84 -9.51 6.32 22.90
N VAL A 85 -10.55 5.68 22.34
CA VAL A 85 -10.52 5.11 20.98
C VAL A 85 -10.32 6.20 19.93
N LEU A 86 -11.05 7.31 20.02
CA LEU A 86 -10.95 8.40 19.04
C LEU A 86 -9.61 9.13 19.12
N ARG A 87 -9.06 9.35 20.32
CA ARG A 87 -7.77 10.04 20.49
C ARG A 87 -6.58 9.19 20.08
N ALA A 88 -6.71 7.86 20.09
CA ALA A 88 -5.61 6.96 19.74
C ALA A 88 -5.12 7.14 18.28
N GLY A 89 -5.97 7.61 17.37
CA GLY A 89 -5.62 7.87 15.97
C GLY A 89 -5.25 9.33 15.65
N GLU A 90 -5.43 10.25 16.61
CA GLU A 90 -5.25 11.69 16.41
C GLU A 90 -3.79 12.08 16.18
N SER A 91 -3.57 12.97 15.21
CA SER A 91 -2.26 13.52 14.89
C SER A 91 -2.40 14.97 14.49
N THR A 92 -1.60 15.85 15.09
CA THR A 92 -1.55 17.29 14.77
C THR A 92 -0.11 17.68 14.47
N HIS A 93 0.10 18.31 13.33
CA HIS A 93 1.40 18.80 12.92
C HIS A 93 1.32 20.29 12.56
N LYS A 94 2.19 21.08 13.19
CA LYS A 94 2.42 22.48 12.83
C LYS A 94 3.67 22.57 11.97
N ILE A 95 3.58 23.26 10.85
CA ILE A 95 4.73 23.43 9.97
C ILE A 95 5.52 24.62 10.49
N LEU A 96 6.76 24.37 10.93
CA LEU A 96 7.64 25.40 11.44
C LEU A 96 8.44 25.99 10.27
N ASP A 97 8.30 27.29 10.04
CA ASP A 97 9.10 28.05 9.07
C ASP A 97 10.52 28.25 9.64
N LEU A 98 11.35 27.19 9.66
CA LEU A 98 12.68 27.30 10.28
C LEU A 98 13.77 27.74 9.30
N GLU A 99 13.61 27.56 7.99
CA GLU A 99 14.72 27.78 7.03
C GLU A 99 14.38 28.60 5.77
N SER A 100 13.12 28.68 5.35
CA SER A 100 12.76 29.41 4.13
C SER A 100 12.31 30.83 4.44
N ARG A 101 12.88 31.83 3.75
CA ARG A 101 12.37 33.22 3.78
C ARG A 101 10.97 33.36 3.19
N VAL A 102 10.45 32.29 2.58
CA VAL A 102 9.09 32.21 2.05
C VAL A 102 8.22 31.47 3.07
N PRO A 103 7.13 32.09 3.57
CA PRO A 103 6.24 31.42 4.52
C PRO A 103 5.61 30.19 3.87
N ASN A 104 5.54 29.08 4.59
CA ASN A 104 4.82 27.90 4.12
C ASN A 104 3.34 28.25 3.93
N SER A 105 2.78 27.91 2.77
CA SER A 105 1.35 28.15 2.50
C SER A 105 0.42 27.31 3.39
N VAL A 106 0.95 26.25 4.01
CA VAL A 106 0.24 25.38 4.94
C VAL A 106 0.73 25.67 6.36
N LEU A 107 -0.15 26.20 7.21
CA LEU A 107 0.16 26.52 8.62
C LEU A 107 0.26 25.27 9.50
N ARG A 108 -0.72 24.37 9.37
CA ARG A 108 -0.86 23.13 10.15
C ARG A 108 -1.77 22.15 9.44
N PHE A 109 -1.67 20.88 9.79
CA PHE A 109 -2.65 19.87 9.42
C PHE A 109 -2.96 18.94 10.59
N GLU A 110 -4.15 18.35 10.55
CA GLU A 110 -4.66 17.42 11.54
C GLU A 110 -5.20 16.18 10.81
N SER A 111 -4.99 15.02 11.39
CA SER A 111 -5.53 13.76 10.85
C SER A 111 -5.93 12.81 11.98
N ASN A 112 -6.91 11.96 11.69
CA ASN A 112 -7.35 10.90 12.59
C ASN A 112 -7.68 9.65 11.76
N GLN A 113 -7.63 8.47 12.37
CA GLN A 113 -8.01 7.20 11.75
C GLN A 113 -8.78 6.35 12.75
N LEU A 114 -9.99 5.93 12.36
CA LEU A 114 -10.83 5.03 13.14
C LEU A 114 -11.04 3.73 12.35
N ALA A 115 -10.53 2.63 12.87
CA ALA A 115 -10.54 1.35 12.16
C ALA A 115 -11.93 0.68 12.23
N ALA A 116 -12.46 0.29 11.07
CA ALA A 116 -13.61 -0.62 10.97
C ALA A 116 -13.19 -2.11 10.91
N ASN A 117 -12.00 -2.37 10.36
CA ASN A 117 -11.44 -3.72 10.17
C ASN A 117 -10.24 -3.97 11.10
N SER A 118 -9.97 -5.23 11.41
CA SER A 118 -8.77 -5.66 12.14
C SER A 118 -8.05 -6.76 11.36
N PRO A 119 -6.88 -6.48 10.74
CA PRO A 119 -6.17 -5.20 10.72
C PRO A 119 -6.89 -4.12 9.91
N VAL A 120 -6.64 -2.84 10.23
CA VAL A 120 -7.14 -1.69 9.45
C VAL A 120 -6.59 -1.74 8.02
N GLU A 121 -7.42 -1.49 7.03
CA GLU A 121 -7.04 -1.53 5.61
C GLU A 121 -6.60 -0.16 5.10
N ASP A 122 -7.30 0.90 5.51
CA ASP A 122 -6.98 2.29 5.17
C ASP A 122 -5.57 2.70 5.60
N ARG A 123 -4.95 3.59 4.83
CA ARG A 123 -3.67 4.23 5.13
C ARG A 123 -3.72 5.72 4.89
N ARG A 124 -2.85 6.44 5.58
CA ARG A 124 -2.58 7.86 5.38
C ARG A 124 -1.09 8.08 5.13
N GLY A 125 -0.77 9.09 4.33
CA GLY A 125 0.60 9.51 4.07
C GLY A 125 0.70 11.02 4.09
N VAL A 126 1.70 11.54 4.82
CA VAL A 126 2.08 12.94 4.76
C VAL A 126 3.60 13.06 4.69
N ALA A 127 4.10 13.78 3.69
CA ALA A 127 5.54 13.99 3.51
C ALA A 127 5.85 15.33 2.86
N SER A 128 6.98 15.93 3.25
CA SER A 128 7.56 17.09 2.59
C SER A 128 8.63 16.66 1.58
N CYS A 129 8.58 17.23 0.38
CA CYS A 129 9.58 17.05 -0.66
C CYS A 129 10.80 17.93 -0.37
N LEU A 130 11.98 17.31 -0.21
CA LEU A 130 13.20 18.01 0.15
C LEU A 130 13.95 18.59 -1.06
N GLN A 131 13.61 18.15 -2.27
CA GLN A 131 14.25 18.62 -3.52
C GLN A 131 13.42 19.65 -4.28
N THR A 132 12.10 19.69 -4.06
CA THR A 132 11.15 20.53 -4.85
C THR A 132 10.26 21.42 -3.97
N ASN A 133 10.51 21.49 -2.66
CA ASN A 133 9.81 22.34 -1.68
C ASN A 133 8.27 22.18 -1.66
N GLY A 134 7.79 20.96 -1.91
CA GLY A 134 6.37 20.60 -1.86
C GLY A 134 5.95 19.89 -0.57
N LEU A 135 4.65 19.82 -0.32
CA LEU A 135 4.05 19.01 0.73
C LEU A 135 2.96 18.13 0.12
N MET A 136 3.01 16.83 0.42
CA MET A 136 2.10 15.83 -0.12
C MET A 136 1.26 15.21 0.98
N PHE A 137 -0.03 15.06 0.70
CA PHE A 137 -1.02 14.43 1.56
C PHE A 137 -1.76 13.36 0.76
N GLY A 138 -2.03 12.21 1.38
CA GLY A 138 -2.69 11.09 0.72
C GLY A 138 -3.47 10.25 1.72
N ILE A 139 -4.64 9.80 1.29
CA ILE A 139 -5.48 8.81 1.97
C ILE A 139 -5.69 7.67 0.98
N PHE A 140 -5.50 6.44 1.45
CA PHE A 140 -5.51 5.23 0.63
C PHE A 140 -6.48 4.24 1.26
N ASP A 141 -7.64 4.07 0.64
CA ASP A 141 -8.63 3.07 1.04
C ASP A 141 -8.20 1.70 0.50
N GLY A 142 -7.94 0.77 1.42
CA GLY A 142 -7.49 -0.58 1.10
C GLY A 142 -8.65 -1.56 1.07
N HIS A 143 -8.61 -2.53 0.18
CA HIS A 143 -9.61 -3.61 0.16
C HIS A 143 -8.95 -4.97 -0.12
N GLY A 144 -9.55 -6.04 0.42
CA GLY A 144 -9.01 -7.40 0.26
C GLY A 144 -7.70 -7.61 1.03
N GLY A 145 -7.51 -6.87 2.12
CA GLY A 145 -6.28 -6.78 2.90
C GLY A 145 -5.61 -5.41 2.83
N HIS A 146 -4.75 -5.14 3.80
CA HIS A 146 -4.08 -3.83 3.97
C HIS A 146 -2.79 -3.68 3.15
N ALA A 147 -2.32 -4.74 2.48
CA ALA A 147 -0.99 -4.78 1.88
C ALA A 147 -0.81 -3.79 0.71
N CYS A 148 -1.81 -3.66 -0.17
CA CYS A 148 -1.72 -2.74 -1.30
C CYS A 148 -1.75 -1.27 -0.84
N ALA A 149 -2.70 -0.91 0.02
CA ALA A 149 -2.77 0.43 0.61
C ALA A 149 -1.48 0.78 1.36
N GLN A 150 -0.89 -0.17 2.10
CA GLN A 150 0.43 0.01 2.73
C GLN A 150 1.50 0.32 1.68
N ALA A 151 1.66 -0.54 0.66
CA ALA A 151 2.69 -0.39 -0.36
C ALA A 151 2.56 0.95 -1.11
N VAL A 152 1.34 1.34 -1.47
CA VAL A 152 1.08 2.61 -2.17
C VAL A 152 1.39 3.81 -1.25
N SER A 153 0.93 3.77 0.02
CA SER A 153 1.12 4.86 0.98
C SER A 153 2.58 5.17 1.30
N GLU A 154 3.46 4.16 1.17
CA GLU A 154 4.90 4.31 1.42
C GLU A 154 5.72 4.65 0.18
N ARG A 155 5.23 4.29 -1.01
CA ARG A 155 6.00 4.38 -2.26
C ARG A 155 5.59 5.55 -3.13
N LEU A 156 4.29 5.83 -3.27
CA LEU A 156 3.78 6.78 -4.27
C LEU A 156 4.42 8.16 -4.20
N PHE A 157 4.62 8.65 -2.99
CA PHE A 157 5.24 9.96 -2.77
C PHE A 157 6.68 10.04 -3.30
N TYR A 158 7.43 8.94 -3.29
CA TYR A 158 8.77 8.92 -3.88
C TYR A 158 8.71 9.04 -5.40
N TYR A 159 7.77 8.34 -6.04
CA TYR A 159 7.59 8.43 -7.50
C TYR A 159 7.21 9.87 -7.88
N VAL A 160 6.22 10.46 -7.20
CA VAL A 160 5.81 11.85 -7.46
C VAL A 160 6.95 12.83 -7.23
N ALA A 161 7.70 12.69 -6.14
CA ALA A 161 8.84 13.56 -5.86
C ALA A 161 9.92 13.45 -6.94
N VAL A 162 10.27 12.23 -7.37
CA VAL A 162 11.25 11.97 -8.42
C VAL A 162 10.81 12.53 -9.77
N SER A 163 9.53 12.39 -10.14
CA SER A 163 8.98 12.97 -11.37
C SER A 163 9.11 14.49 -11.45
N LEU A 164 9.11 15.17 -10.31
CA LEU A 164 9.19 16.63 -10.20
C LEU A 164 10.63 17.15 -10.12
N MET A 165 11.63 16.28 -9.98
CA MET A 165 13.03 16.70 -9.87
C MET A 165 13.61 17.14 -11.23
N SER A 166 14.52 18.11 -11.17
CA SER A 166 15.30 18.52 -12.35
C SER A 166 16.24 17.41 -12.82
N HIS A 167 16.59 17.44 -14.10
CA HIS A 167 17.54 16.50 -14.70
C HIS A 167 18.86 16.45 -13.90
N GLN A 168 19.40 17.62 -13.56
CA GLN A 168 20.63 17.74 -12.76
C GLN A 168 20.55 17.03 -11.40
N THR A 169 19.39 17.09 -10.74
CA THR A 169 19.18 16.42 -9.45
C THR A 169 19.18 14.90 -9.63
N LEU A 170 18.50 14.41 -10.67
CA LEU A 170 18.45 12.99 -11.01
C LEU A 170 19.83 12.44 -11.41
N GLU A 171 20.63 13.19 -12.19
CA GLU A 171 22.01 12.82 -12.54
C GLU A 171 22.89 12.70 -11.29
N HIS A 172 22.75 13.64 -10.34
CA HIS A 172 23.50 13.59 -9.09
C HIS A 172 23.10 12.37 -8.24
N MET A 173 21.81 12.04 -8.18
CA MET A 173 21.32 10.84 -7.50
C MET A 173 21.87 9.56 -8.14
N GLU A 174 21.84 9.47 -9.47
CA GLU A 174 22.38 8.31 -10.19
C GLU A 174 23.89 8.17 -9.98
N GLY A 175 24.65 9.26 -10.11
CA GLY A 175 26.09 9.26 -9.85
C GLY A 175 26.45 8.88 -8.41
N ALA A 176 25.62 9.26 -7.43
CA ALA A 176 25.78 8.82 -6.04
C ALA A 176 25.55 7.31 -5.90
N MET A 177 24.51 6.75 -6.55
CA MET A 177 24.26 5.30 -6.54
C MET A 177 25.36 4.49 -7.21
N GLU A 178 25.89 4.97 -8.34
CA GLU A 178 27.02 4.30 -9.03
C GLU A 178 28.30 4.35 -8.19
N SER A 179 28.54 5.46 -7.50
CA SER A 179 29.72 5.67 -6.67
C SER A 179 29.59 5.09 -5.24
N MET A 180 28.48 4.41 -4.92
CA MET A 180 28.14 3.95 -3.57
C MET A 180 28.22 5.06 -2.50
N LYS A 181 27.88 6.30 -2.89
CA LYS A 181 27.77 7.44 -1.98
C LYS A 181 26.36 7.50 -1.40
N PRO A 182 26.18 8.13 -0.22
CA PRO A 182 24.85 8.38 0.33
C PRO A 182 23.99 9.18 -0.65
N LEU A 183 22.74 8.75 -0.83
CA LEU A 183 21.74 9.49 -1.62
C LEU A 183 21.30 10.76 -0.90
N LEU A 184 20.92 11.76 -1.68
CA LEU A 184 20.20 12.91 -1.16
C LEU A 184 18.83 12.46 -0.61
N PRO A 185 18.39 13.02 0.53
CA PRO A 185 17.10 12.68 1.08
C PRO A 185 15.99 13.25 0.17
N ILE A 186 15.05 12.39 -0.25
CA ILE A 186 13.96 12.76 -1.17
C ILE A 186 12.77 13.33 -0.40
N LEU A 187 12.36 12.65 0.66
CA LEU A 187 11.18 12.97 1.46
C LEU A 187 11.52 13.08 2.94
N HIS A 188 10.83 13.97 3.63
CA HIS A 188 10.71 13.98 5.08
C HIS A 188 9.28 13.58 5.48
N TRP A 189 9.13 12.41 6.10
CA TRP A 189 7.83 11.84 6.48
C TRP A 189 7.31 12.42 7.79
N LEU A 190 6.05 12.87 7.79
CA LEU A 190 5.35 13.46 8.93
C LEU A 190 4.27 12.48 9.44
N LYS A 191 4.73 11.32 9.92
CA LYS A 191 3.87 10.18 10.28
C LYS A 191 3.38 10.23 11.73
N HIS A 192 2.23 9.63 11.98
CA HIS A 192 1.80 9.36 13.36
C HIS A 192 2.68 8.26 13.98
N PRO A 193 2.99 8.29 15.29
CA PRO A 193 3.84 7.28 15.93
C PRO A 193 3.35 5.83 15.79
N GLY A 194 2.04 5.64 15.58
CA GLY A 194 1.44 4.33 15.33
C GLY A 194 1.59 3.81 13.88
N ASP A 195 2.08 4.63 12.95
CA ASP A 195 2.24 4.23 11.56
C ASP A 195 3.58 3.48 11.38
N SER A 196 3.54 2.19 11.04
CA SER A 196 4.75 1.40 10.79
C SER A 196 5.20 1.51 9.33
N ILE A 197 6.53 1.61 9.11
CA ILE A 197 7.13 1.41 7.78
C ILE A 197 7.57 -0.03 7.63
N TYR A 198 7.20 -0.69 6.53
CA TYR A 198 7.69 -2.03 6.22
C TYR A 198 9.17 -1.99 5.81
N LYS A 199 10.06 -2.36 6.74
CA LYS A 199 11.53 -2.30 6.53
C LYS A 199 12.08 -3.42 5.65
N ASP A 200 11.41 -4.56 5.59
CA ASP A 200 11.95 -5.77 4.95
C ASP A 200 11.96 -5.70 3.41
N VAL A 201 11.22 -4.76 2.81
CA VAL A 201 11.09 -4.60 1.35
C VAL A 201 11.73 -3.31 0.82
N THR A 202 12.38 -2.52 1.69
CA THR A 202 12.91 -1.20 1.34
C THR A 202 13.95 -1.24 0.22
N SER A 203 14.79 -2.29 0.15
CA SER A 203 15.80 -2.39 -0.91
C SER A 203 15.18 -2.58 -2.30
N VAL A 204 14.14 -3.42 -2.41
CA VAL A 204 13.44 -3.67 -3.69
C VAL A 204 12.71 -2.40 -4.15
N HIS A 205 12.10 -1.67 -3.22
CA HIS A 205 11.43 -0.41 -3.54
C HIS A 205 12.42 0.65 -4.04
N LEU A 206 13.62 0.71 -3.47
CA LEU A 206 14.67 1.59 -3.95
C LEU A 206 15.16 1.18 -5.35
N ASP A 207 15.30 -0.12 -5.60
CA ASP A 207 15.68 -0.63 -6.93
C ASP A 207 14.65 -0.25 -8.01
N HIS A 208 13.34 -0.41 -7.72
CA HIS A 208 12.27 0.02 -8.65
C HIS A 208 12.29 1.53 -8.88
N LEU A 209 12.45 2.32 -7.82
CA LEU A 209 12.53 3.78 -7.91
C LEU A 209 13.74 4.23 -8.74
N ARG A 210 14.87 3.51 -8.63
CA ARG A 210 16.07 3.77 -9.43
C ARG A 210 15.82 3.56 -10.91
N VAL A 211 15.19 2.44 -11.28
CA VAL A 211 14.81 2.20 -12.69
C VAL A 211 13.93 3.34 -13.20
N TYR A 212 12.97 3.79 -12.39
CA TYR A 212 12.10 4.88 -12.78
C TYR A 212 12.84 6.20 -13.03
N TRP A 213 13.74 6.63 -12.14
CA TRP A 213 14.46 7.88 -12.40
C TRP A 213 15.44 7.77 -13.57
N GLN A 214 15.96 6.58 -13.88
CA GLN A 214 16.80 6.36 -15.06
C GLN A 214 15.98 6.53 -16.34
N GLU A 215 14.74 6.05 -16.37
CA GLU A 215 13.81 6.30 -17.47
C GLU A 215 13.51 7.80 -17.64
N LEU A 216 13.39 8.55 -16.52
CA LEU A 216 13.21 10.01 -16.57
C LEU A 216 14.47 10.74 -17.08
N LEU A 217 15.67 10.26 -16.73
CA LEU A 217 16.92 10.78 -17.29
C LEU A 217 16.97 10.58 -18.81
N ASP A 218 16.54 9.43 -19.32
CA ASP A 218 16.49 9.16 -20.76
C ASP A 218 15.54 10.10 -21.52
N LEU A 219 14.53 10.69 -20.86
CA LEU A 219 13.64 11.70 -21.45
C LEU A 219 14.30 13.09 -21.59
N HIS A 220 15.45 13.35 -20.97
CA HIS A 220 16.21 14.60 -21.06
C HIS A 220 15.41 15.89 -20.74
N MET A 221 14.49 15.82 -19.78
CA MET A 221 13.68 16.96 -19.34
C MET A 221 14.42 17.81 -18.30
N GLU A 222 14.90 19.00 -18.67
CA GLU A 222 15.73 19.84 -17.79
C GLU A 222 15.07 20.16 -16.42
N MET A 223 13.80 20.56 -16.43
CA MET A 223 13.09 21.08 -15.26
C MET A 223 12.21 20.04 -14.53
N GLY A 224 12.26 18.77 -14.94
CA GLY A 224 11.30 17.75 -14.49
C GLY A 224 9.94 17.85 -15.21
N LEU A 225 8.99 17.01 -14.80
CA LEU A 225 7.64 16.98 -15.35
C LEU A 225 6.76 18.09 -14.76
N SER A 226 5.70 18.48 -15.48
CA SER A 226 4.66 19.31 -14.88
C SER A 226 3.94 18.57 -13.74
N ILE A 227 3.26 19.27 -12.84
CA ILE A 227 2.56 18.64 -11.70
C ILE A 227 1.53 17.61 -12.18
N GLU A 228 0.77 17.93 -13.24
CA GLU A 228 -0.23 17.03 -13.82
C GLU A 228 0.41 15.74 -14.36
N GLU A 229 1.47 15.89 -15.16
CA GLU A 229 2.20 14.76 -15.72
C GLU A 229 2.88 13.93 -14.62
N ALA A 230 3.53 14.58 -13.66
CA ALA A 230 4.18 13.93 -12.54
C ALA A 230 3.21 13.05 -11.76
N LEU A 231 2.01 13.57 -11.44
CA LEU A 231 0.97 12.78 -10.79
C LEU A 231 0.51 11.62 -11.69
N MET A 232 0.15 11.88 -12.94
CA MET A 232 -0.33 10.85 -13.85
C MET A 232 0.68 9.70 -14.03
N TYR A 233 1.92 10.03 -14.37
CA TYR A 233 2.97 9.03 -14.62
C TYR A 233 3.38 8.30 -13.34
N SER A 234 3.43 8.98 -12.19
CA SER A 234 3.79 8.34 -10.92
C SER A 234 2.81 7.25 -10.52
N PHE A 235 1.51 7.52 -10.65
CA PHE A 235 0.47 6.54 -10.35
C PHE A 235 0.57 5.33 -11.30
N GLN A 236 0.66 5.57 -12.61
CA GLN A 236 0.77 4.51 -13.61
C GLN A 236 2.03 3.66 -13.44
N ARG A 237 3.17 4.31 -13.17
CA ARG A 237 4.44 3.63 -12.97
C ARG A 237 4.42 2.78 -11.71
N LEU A 238 3.96 3.33 -10.59
CA LEU A 238 3.91 2.58 -9.33
C LEU A 238 3.00 1.35 -9.46
N ASP A 239 1.85 1.48 -10.11
CA ASP A 239 0.94 0.36 -10.39
C ASP A 239 1.63 -0.73 -11.21
N SER A 240 2.45 -0.34 -12.19
CA SER A 240 3.25 -1.29 -12.98
C SER A 240 4.37 -1.97 -12.19
N ASP A 241 4.88 -1.33 -11.13
CA ASP A 241 5.95 -1.83 -10.26
C ASP A 241 5.42 -2.58 -9.01
N ILE A 242 4.11 -2.79 -8.87
CA ILE A 242 3.46 -3.59 -7.81
C ILE A 242 3.09 -4.97 -8.37
#